data_AF-A0A453SWT9-F1
#
_entry.id   AF-A0A453SWT9-F1
#
_cell.length_a   1.000
_cell.length_b   1.000
_cell.length_c   1.000
_cell.angle_alpha   90.00
_cell.angle_beta   90.00
_cell.angle_gamma   90.00
#
_symmetry.space_group_name_H-M   'P 1'
#
loop_
_entity.id
_entity.type
_entity.pdbx_description
1 polymer ?
#
loop_
_entity_poly.entity_id
_entity_poly.type
_entity_poly.pdbx_seq_one_letter_code
_entity_poly.pdbx_strand_id
1 'polypeptide(L)'
;RRSSNKDHILLFLSVVMQVALVFLHYVMAFMMQGIITAPMLYAMEEFPQLQDVVDQGFDNPANVEIALDYLQKSRGIERTKELAQEHVNLAVKAIEALPDSDDEDVLISRRALIDITQRVITRTK
;
A
#
# COMPACT_ATOMS: atom_id res chain seq x y z
N ARG A 1 -13.90 1.89 30.72
CA ARG A 1 -13.01 0.90 30.06
C ARG A 1 -13.58 0.47 28.69
N ARG A 2 -13.70 1.39 27.72
CA ARG A 2 -14.23 1.11 26.36
C ARG A 2 -13.56 1.97 25.27
N SER A 3 -12.37 2.51 25.55
CA SER A 3 -11.69 3.49 24.67
C SER A 3 -10.52 2.91 23.88
N SER A 4 -9.79 1.91 24.37
CA SER A 4 -8.51 1.52 23.74
C SER A 4 -8.64 0.73 22.44
N ASN A 5 -9.71 -0.06 22.27
CA ASN A 5 -9.79 -1.02 21.14
C ASN A 5 -10.31 -0.38 19.85
N LYS A 6 -10.98 0.78 19.94
CA LYS A 6 -11.48 1.51 18.78
C LYS A 6 -10.36 2.27 18.08
N ASP A 7 -9.40 2.78 18.84
CA ASP A 7 -8.30 3.59 18.31
C ASP A 7 -7.33 2.74 17.47
N HIS A 8 -7.06 1.49 17.87
CA HIS A 8 -6.22 0.58 17.08
C HIS A 8 -6.87 0.11 15.78
N ILE A 9 -8.19 -0.12 15.78
CA ILE A 9 -8.94 -0.51 14.58
C ILE A 9 -9.11 0.68 13.63
N LEU A 10 -9.29 1.91 14.14
CA LEU A 10 -9.33 3.13 13.33
C LEU A 10 -7.97 3.49 12.74
N LEU A 11 -6.86 3.32 13.46
CA LEU A 11 -5.51 3.45 12.92
C LEU A 11 -5.25 2.39 11.82
N PHE A 12 -5.69 1.16 12.04
CA PHE A 12 -5.55 0.07 11.07
C PHE A 12 -6.41 0.30 9.81
N LEU A 13 -7.65 0.76 9.96
CA LEU A 13 -8.52 1.14 8.84
C LEU A 13 -8.02 2.40 8.12
N SER A 14 -7.39 3.35 8.83
CA SER A 14 -6.80 4.55 8.23
C SER A 14 -5.61 4.19 7.32
N VAL A 15 -4.75 3.29 7.78
CA VAL A 15 -3.58 2.83 7.01
C VAL A 15 -4.00 1.94 5.83
N VAL A 16 -5.01 1.07 6.01
CA VAL A 16 -5.54 0.20 4.94
C VAL A 16 -6.32 1.01 3.89
N MET A 17 -6.99 2.10 4.27
CA MET A 17 -7.72 2.97 3.35
C MET A 17 -6.81 3.91 2.55
N GLN A 18 -5.61 4.22 3.04
CA GLN A 18 -4.59 5.01 2.31
C GLN A 18 -3.85 4.20 1.24
N VAL A 19 -3.79 2.87 1.36
CA VAL A 19 -3.00 2.02 0.46
C VAL A 19 -3.81 1.49 -0.75
N ALA A 20 -5.15 1.47 -0.67
CA ALA A 20 -5.96 0.64 -1.59
C ALA A 20 -6.81 1.38 -2.65
N LEU A 21 -6.81 2.73 -2.75
CA LEU A 21 -7.85 3.40 -3.56
C LEU A 21 -7.44 4.05 -4.88
N VAL A 22 -6.17 4.31 -5.21
CA VAL A 22 -5.92 5.11 -6.41
C VAL A 22 -4.51 4.85 -6.96
N PHE A 23 -4.34 3.97 -7.97
CA PHE A 23 -3.00 3.44 -8.30
C PHE A 23 -2.46 3.80 -9.70
N LEU A 24 -3.23 4.41 -10.61
CA LEU A 24 -2.67 4.94 -11.86
C LEU A 24 -2.99 6.43 -12.07
N HIS A 25 -4.26 6.81 -11.90
CA HIS A 25 -4.67 8.23 -11.90
C HIS A 25 -4.09 9.02 -10.71
N TYR A 26 -3.77 8.35 -9.60
CA TYR A 26 -3.20 9.01 -8.42
C TYR A 26 -1.69 9.01 -8.39
N VAL A 27 -1.02 8.05 -9.04
CA VAL A 27 0.44 8.10 -9.08
C VAL A 27 0.84 9.39 -9.79
N MET A 28 0.12 9.73 -10.87
CA MET A 28 0.21 11.06 -11.48
C MET A 28 -0.17 12.18 -10.48
N ALA A 29 -1.30 12.09 -9.78
CA ALA A 29 -1.70 13.13 -8.82
C ALA A 29 -0.70 13.34 -7.66
N PHE A 30 -0.05 12.28 -7.18
CA PHE A 30 0.96 12.32 -6.14
C PHE A 30 2.27 12.90 -6.66
N MET A 31 2.70 12.52 -7.87
CA MET A 31 3.85 13.13 -8.53
C MET A 31 3.64 14.64 -8.73
N MET A 32 2.46 15.04 -9.20
CA MET A 32 2.10 16.46 -9.33
C MET A 32 2.08 17.22 -7.98
N GLN A 33 2.04 16.51 -6.85
CA GLN A 33 2.15 17.07 -5.50
C GLN A 33 3.55 16.90 -4.89
N GLY A 34 4.52 16.37 -5.64
CA GLY A 34 5.88 16.10 -5.17
C GLY A 34 5.99 14.90 -4.22
N ILE A 35 4.96 14.06 -4.13
CA ILE A 35 4.95 12.89 -3.25
C ILE A 35 5.49 11.68 -4.01
N ILE A 36 6.68 11.24 -3.61
CA ILE A 36 7.30 10.01 -4.11
C ILE A 36 6.73 8.81 -3.35
N THR A 37 6.25 7.81 -4.09
CA THR A 37 5.58 6.62 -3.54
C THR A 37 6.39 5.35 -3.80
N ALA A 38 6.08 4.26 -3.09
CA ALA A 38 6.82 2.99 -3.17
C ALA A 38 7.10 2.49 -4.61
N PRO A 39 6.16 2.57 -5.58
CA PRO A 39 6.45 2.20 -6.96
C PRO A 39 7.59 2.99 -7.60
N MET A 40 7.65 4.30 -7.31
CA MET A 40 8.69 5.19 -7.83
C MET A 40 10.03 4.94 -7.16
N LEU A 41 10.05 4.70 -5.85
CA LEU A 41 11.28 4.32 -5.13
C LEU A 41 11.90 3.05 -5.72
N TYR A 42 11.09 2.02 -5.97
CA TYR A 42 11.57 0.79 -6.61
C TYR A 42 11.99 1.01 -8.06
N ALA A 43 11.31 1.88 -8.80
CA ALA A 43 11.75 2.25 -10.15
C ALA A 43 13.10 2.98 -10.14
N MET A 44 13.38 3.80 -9.12
CA MET A 44 14.67 4.50 -8.96
C MET A 44 15.80 3.55 -8.55
N GLU A 45 15.51 2.49 -7.79
CA GLU A 45 16.47 1.42 -7.51
C GLU A 45 16.91 0.71 -8.81
N GLU A 46 15.98 0.50 -9.74
CA GLU A 46 16.25 -0.14 -11.03
C GLU A 46 16.86 0.82 -12.06
N PHE A 47 16.44 2.09 -12.03
CA PHE A 47 16.88 3.15 -12.93
C PHE A 47 17.36 4.37 -12.12
N PRO A 48 18.61 4.40 -11.66
CA PRO A 48 19.13 5.50 -10.86
C PRO A 48 19.06 6.87 -11.57
N GLN A 49 19.01 6.90 -12.91
CA GLN A 49 18.85 8.15 -13.67
C GLN A 49 17.48 8.80 -13.45
N LEU A 50 16.49 8.04 -12.97
CA LEU A 50 15.18 8.57 -12.60
C LEU A 50 15.27 9.53 -11.40
N GLN A 51 16.30 9.41 -10.56
CA GLN A 51 16.53 10.35 -9.44
C GLN A 51 16.70 11.78 -9.94
N ASP A 52 17.45 12.00 -11.02
CA ASP A 52 17.66 13.34 -11.57
C ASP A 52 16.34 13.96 -12.06
N VAL A 53 15.45 13.14 -12.62
CA VAL A 53 14.11 13.57 -13.07
C VAL A 53 13.22 13.93 -11.88
N VAL A 54 13.28 13.13 -10.81
CA VAL A 54 12.56 13.39 -9.55
C VAL A 54 13.07 14.66 -8.87
N ASP A 55 14.38 14.87 -8.81
CA ASP A 55 15.02 16.03 -8.19
C ASP A 55 14.74 17.33 -8.95
N GLN A 56 14.57 17.25 -10.27
CA GLN A 56 14.09 18.36 -11.10
C GLN A 56 12.60 18.69 -10.89
N GLY A 57 11.86 17.82 -10.19
CA GLY A 57 10.45 17.99 -9.89
C GLY A 57 9.52 17.72 -11.06
N PHE A 58 8.22 17.79 -10.78
CA PHE A 58 7.14 17.43 -11.72
C PHE A 58 6.33 18.63 -12.24
N ASP A 59 6.83 19.86 -12.01
CA ASP A 59 6.22 21.08 -12.57
C ASP A 59 6.29 21.10 -14.10
N ASN A 60 7.30 20.43 -14.68
CA ASN A 60 7.42 20.21 -16.11
C ASN A 60 6.69 18.92 -16.53
N PRO A 61 5.66 18.98 -17.40
CA PRO A 61 4.97 17.79 -17.90
C PRO A 61 5.89 16.74 -18.54
N ALA A 62 7.00 17.18 -19.14
CA ALA A 62 7.98 16.25 -19.72
C ALA A 62 8.61 15.33 -18.66
N ASN A 63 8.84 15.83 -17.44
CA ASN A 63 9.40 15.04 -16.35
C ASN A 63 8.39 13.98 -15.87
N VAL A 64 7.09 14.31 -15.91
CA VAL A 64 6.01 13.37 -15.61
C VAL A 64 5.97 12.25 -16.64
N GLU A 65 6.05 12.57 -17.93
CA GLU A 65 6.07 11.56 -19.00
C GLU A 65 7.28 10.63 -18.88
N ILE A 66 8.46 11.19 -18.62
CA ILE A 66 9.69 10.41 -18.42
C ILE A 66 9.55 9.48 -17.21
N ALA A 67 9.06 9.99 -16.08
CA ALA A 67 8.89 9.18 -14.88
C ALA A 67 7.86 8.05 -15.06
N LEU A 68 6.79 8.30 -15.81
CA LEU A 68 5.83 7.26 -16.17
C LEU A 68 6.42 6.19 -17.10
N ASP A 69 7.24 6.58 -18.08
CA ASP A 69 7.94 5.65 -18.96
C ASP A 69 8.90 4.73 -18.18
N TYR A 70 9.69 5.29 -17.26
CA TYR A 70 10.52 4.49 -16.36
C TYR A 70 9.69 3.59 -15.45
N LEU A 71 8.58 4.08 -14.90
CA LEU A 71 7.71 3.29 -14.05
C LEU A 71 7.13 2.08 -14.80
N GLN A 72 6.73 2.26 -16.07
CA GLN A 72 6.24 1.18 -16.94
C GLN A 72 7.32 0.16 -17.31
N LYS A 73 8.58 0.60 -17.47
CA LYS A 73 9.72 -0.28 -17.77
C LYS A 73 10.26 -0.99 -16.54
N SER A 74 10.03 -0.45 -15.35
CA SER A 74 10.46 -1.01 -14.07
C SER A 74 9.51 -2.08 -13.55
N ARG A 75 9.99 -2.85 -12.57
CA ARG A 75 9.14 -3.70 -11.73
C ARG A 75 8.59 -2.96 -10.50
N GLY A 76 8.64 -1.62 -10.46
CA GLY A 76 8.24 -0.86 -9.27
C GLY A 76 6.80 -1.09 -8.82
N ILE A 77 5.87 -1.21 -9.77
CA ILE A 77 4.47 -1.56 -9.48
C ILE A 77 4.35 -2.99 -8.94
N GLU A 78 5.05 -3.94 -9.57
CA GLU A 78 5.03 -5.34 -9.17
C GLU A 78 5.61 -5.53 -7.77
N ARG A 79 6.79 -4.97 -7.50
CA ARG A 79 7.46 -5.00 -6.19
C ARG A 79 6.62 -4.37 -5.10
N THR A 80 5.88 -3.29 -5.41
CA THR A 80 4.93 -2.71 -4.46
C THR A 80 3.78 -3.65 -4.14
N LYS A 81 3.28 -4.43 -5.11
CA LYS A 81 2.26 -5.46 -4.87
C LYS A 81 2.82 -6.63 -4.06
N GLU A 82 4.04 -7.06 -4.35
CA GLU A 82 4.75 -8.09 -3.56
C GLU A 82 4.89 -7.65 -2.10
N LEU A 83 5.33 -6.42 -1.86
CA LEU A 83 5.43 -5.83 -0.52
C LEU A 83 4.06 -5.79 0.18
N ALA A 84 3.00 -5.37 -0.51
CA ALA A 84 1.65 -5.37 0.04
C ALA A 84 1.19 -6.79 0.41
N GLN A 85 1.54 -7.80 -0.40
CA GLN A 85 1.27 -9.21 -0.11
C GLN A 85 2.02 -9.71 1.12
N GLU A 86 3.27 -9.31 1.29
CA GLU A 86 4.04 -9.61 2.50
C GLU A 86 3.36 -9.05 3.75
N HIS A 87 2.93 -7.78 3.71
CA HIS A 87 2.21 -7.15 4.82
C HIS A 87 0.88 -7.85 5.14
N VAL A 88 0.12 -8.30 4.13
CA VAL A 88 -1.08 -9.11 4.35
C VAL A 88 -0.75 -10.42 5.04
N ASN A 89 0.31 -11.12 4.60
CA ASN A 89 0.73 -12.38 5.22
C ASN A 89 1.14 -12.17 6.69
N LEU A 90 1.85 -11.07 6.98
CA LEU A 90 2.23 -10.71 8.35
C LEU A 90 1.00 -10.37 9.21
N ALA A 91 0.02 -9.64 8.68
CA ALA A 91 -1.21 -9.31 9.37
C ALA A 91 -2.03 -10.58 9.70
N VAL A 92 -2.15 -11.51 8.74
CA VAL A 92 -2.81 -12.81 8.98
C VAL A 92 -2.09 -13.58 10.09
N LYS A 93 -0.75 -13.71 10.02
CA LYS A 93 0.03 -14.38 11.08
C LYS A 93 -0.16 -13.73 12.46
N ALA A 94 -0.24 -12.40 12.52
CA ALA A 94 -0.48 -11.68 13.77
C ALA A 94 -1.87 -11.97 14.34
N ILE A 95 -2.89 -12.10 13.48
CA ILE A 95 -4.26 -12.48 13.88
C ILE A 95 -4.30 -13.93 14.37
N GLU A 96 -3.58 -14.83 13.71
CA GLU A 96 -3.47 -16.25 14.09
C GLU A 96 -2.72 -16.44 15.41
N ALA A 97 -1.77 -15.56 15.73
CA ALA A 97 -1.01 -15.60 16.98
C ALA A 97 -1.79 -15.09 18.21
N LEU A 98 -3.03 -14.62 18.04
CA LEU A 98 -3.87 -14.23 19.17
C LEU A 98 -4.23 -15.46 20.02
N PRO A 99 -4.32 -15.32 21.37
CA PRO A 99 -4.64 -16.44 22.25
C PRO A 99 -5.90 -17.19 21.82
N ASP A 100 -5.90 -18.51 22.01
CA ASP A 100 -7.06 -19.33 21.71
C ASP A 100 -8.26 -18.95 22.57
N SER A 101 -9.45 -19.07 21.98
CA SER A 101 -10.71 -18.70 22.60
C SER A 101 -11.81 -19.57 22.01
N ASP A 102 -12.62 -20.18 22.87
CA ASP A 102 -13.82 -20.93 22.48
C ASP A 102 -15.05 -20.01 22.32
N ASP A 103 -14.90 -18.72 22.59
CA ASP A 103 -15.95 -17.72 22.38
C ASP A 103 -16.26 -17.55 20.87
N GLU A 104 -17.52 -17.79 20.51
CA GLU A 104 -18.00 -17.76 19.14
C GLU A 104 -17.83 -16.39 18.47
N ASP A 105 -18.06 -15.29 19.20
CA ASP A 105 -17.91 -13.93 18.67
C ASP A 105 -16.44 -13.61 18.37
N VAL A 106 -15.53 -14.11 19.20
CA VAL A 106 -14.08 -13.97 18.98
C VAL A 106 -13.64 -14.74 17.73
N LEU A 107 -14.13 -15.96 17.53
CA LEU A 107 -13.83 -16.77 16.35
C LEU A 107 -14.39 -16.16 15.07
N ILE A 108 -15.62 -15.65 15.10
CA ILE A 108 -16.24 -14.93 13.98
C ILE A 108 -15.42 -13.69 13.63
N SER A 109 -15.05 -12.89 14.64
CA SER A 109 -14.26 -11.68 14.45
C SER A 109 -12.88 -11.98 13.86
N ARG A 110 -12.21 -13.03 14.33
CA ARG A 110 -10.91 -13.47 13.80
C ARG A 110 -11.01 -13.82 12.32
N ARG A 111 -12.03 -14.59 11.93
CA ARG A 111 -12.25 -14.97 10.54
C ARG A 111 -12.57 -13.76 9.65
N ALA A 112 -13.39 -12.84 10.15
CA ALA A 112 -13.71 -11.60 9.43
C ALA A 112 -12.47 -10.72 9.20
N LEU A 113 -11.58 -10.61 10.19
CA LEU A 113 -10.33 -9.85 10.05
C LEU A 113 -9.40 -10.46 9.00
N ILE A 114 -9.26 -11.78 8.96
CA ILE A 114 -8.45 -12.48 7.95
C ILE A 114 -9.03 -12.25 6.55
N ASP A 115 -10.34 -12.43 6.37
CA ASP A 115 -11.02 -12.25 5.08
C ASP A 115 -10.88 -10.81 4.56
N ILE A 116 -11.08 -9.81 5.43
CA ILE A 116 -10.88 -8.41 5.05
C ILE A 116 -9.43 -8.14 4.65
N THR A 117 -8.45 -8.67 5.40
CA THR A 117 -7.03 -8.49 5.13
C THR A 117 -6.65 -9.05 3.75
N GLN A 118 -7.15 -10.23 3.39
CA GLN A 118 -6.90 -10.85 2.08
C GLN A 118 -7.56 -10.09 0.92
N ARG A 119 -8.75 -9.52 1.15
CA ARG A 119 -9.47 -8.73 0.13
C ARG A 119 -8.81 -7.40 -0.23
N VAL A 120 -7.87 -6.90 0.58
CA VAL A 120 -7.16 -5.64 0.28
C VAL A 120 -6.36 -5.72 -1.03
N ILE A 121 -5.85 -6.91 -1.37
CA ILE A 121 -4.94 -7.09 -2.53
C ILE A 121 -5.71 -7.36 -3.82
N THR A 122 -6.87 -8.02 -3.73
CA THR A 122 -7.69 -8.37 -4.90
C THR A 122 -8.65 -7.25 -5.31
N ARG A 123 -8.61 -6.11 -4.62
CA ARG A 123 -9.49 -4.98 -4.87
C ARG A 123 -9.07 -4.24 -6.14
N THR A 124 -9.61 -4.68 -7.26
CA THR A 124 -9.66 -3.90 -8.51
C THR A 124 -10.95 -3.09 -8.48
N LYS A 125 -10.85 -1.79 -8.23
CA LYS A 125 -12.02 -0.89 -8.29
C LYS A 125 -12.30 -0.49 -9.72
#